data_AF-A0A7X3ZJ24-F1
#
_entry.id   AF-A0A7X3ZJ24-F1
#
_cell.length_a   1.000
_cell.length_b   1.000
_cell.length_c   1.000
_cell.angle_alpha   90.00
_cell.angle_beta   90.00
_cell.angle_gamma   90.00
#
_symmetry.space_group_name_H-M   'P 1'
#
loop_
_entity.id
_entity.type
_entity.pdbx_description
1 polymer ?
#
loop_
_entity_poly.entity_id
_entity_poly.type
_entity_poly.pdbx_seq_one_letter_code
_entity_poly.pdbx_strand_id
1 'polypeptide(L)'
;AIRVKLENQLFDGVLNIGVRPTFNGTKLQVESHLFDFNKSIYGETIEIFFIEKIRNELTFSNKQALIQQIRRDIAVANEILDQ
;
A
#
# COMPACT_ATOMS: atom_id res chain seq x y z
N ALA A 1 -0.23 0.97 7.33
CA ALA A 1 -1.24 2.01 7.16
C ALA A 1 -0.57 3.27 6.66
N ILE A 2 -1.17 3.93 5.68
CA ILE A 2 -0.71 5.20 5.14
C ILE A 2 -1.90 6.14 4.95
N ARG A 3 -1.61 7.44 4.93
CA ARG A 3 -2.48 8.46 4.32
C ARG A 3 -1.83 9.00 3.07
N VAL A 4 -2.61 9.31 2.05
CA VAL A 4 -2.14 9.92 0.82
C VAL A 4 -2.86 11.22 0.60
N LYS A 5 -2.08 12.29 0.38
CA LYS A 5 -2.61 13.55 -0.08
C LYS A 5 -2.50 13.63 -1.58
N LEU A 6 -3.63 13.88 -2.21
CA LEU A 6 -3.74 14.23 -3.62
C LEU A 6 -4.47 15.58 -3.66
N GLU A 7 -3.77 16.61 -4.13
CA GLU A 7 -4.25 18.00 -4.10
C GLU A 7 -4.68 18.40 -2.68
N ASN A 8 -5.98 18.65 -2.46
CA ASN A 8 -6.57 19.05 -1.20
C ASN A 8 -7.38 17.92 -0.53
N GLN A 9 -7.25 16.67 -1.00
CA GLN A 9 -7.95 15.51 -0.48
C GLN A 9 -6.97 14.54 0.19
N LEU A 10 -7.41 13.97 1.31
CA LEU A 10 -6.71 12.88 2.00
C LEU A 10 -7.44 11.57 1.78
N PHE A 11 -6.67 10.53 1.50
CA PHE A 11 -7.15 9.17 1.31
C PHE A 11 -6.38 8.23 2.24
N ASP A 12 -7.11 7.38 2.93
CA ASP A 12 -6.52 6.29 3.70
C ASP A 12 -6.12 5.12 2.79
N GLY A 13 -5.17 4.31 3.23
CA GLY A 13 -4.76 3.17 2.43
C GLY A 13 -3.68 2.28 3.05
N VAL A 14 -3.26 1.32 2.24
CA VAL A 14 -2.10 0.45 2.50
C VAL A 14 -1.03 0.65 1.44
N LEU A 15 0.22 0.44 1.84
CA LEU A 15 1.39 0.52 0.98
C LEU A 15 2.19 -0.77 1.09
N ASN A 16 2.57 -1.33 -0.05
CA ASN A 16 3.64 -2.30 -0.14
C ASN A 16 4.93 -1.61 -0.60
N ILE A 17 6.01 -1.84 0.13
CA ILE A 17 7.36 -1.47 -0.29
C ILE A 17 8.16 -2.76 -0.39
N GLY A 18 8.63 -3.09 -1.58
CA GLY A 18 9.34 -4.32 -1.85
C GLY A 18 10.49 -4.15 -2.83
N VAL A 19 11.42 -5.10 -2.84
CA VAL A 19 12.56 -5.10 -3.77
C VAL A 19 12.39 -6.26 -4.74
N ARG A 20 12.41 -6.00 -6.06
CA ARG A 20 12.52 -7.07 -7.05
C ARG A 20 13.99 -7.40 -7.29
N PRO A 21 14.46 -8.62 -7.00
CA PRO A 21 15.86 -8.98 -7.20
C PRO A 21 16.22 -9.36 -8.65
N THR A 22 15.31 -9.21 -9.63
CA THR A 22 15.54 -9.65 -11.01
C THR A 22 16.08 -8.53 -11.91
N PHE A 23 17.22 -8.84 -12.56
CA PHE A 23 18.02 -8.04 -13.51
C PHE A 23 18.80 -6.85 -12.92
N ASN A 24 20.00 -7.12 -12.39
CA ASN A 24 21.12 -6.15 -12.20
C ASN A 24 20.80 -4.79 -11.54
N GLY A 25 19.73 -4.69 -10.75
CA GLY A 25 19.40 -3.49 -9.99
C GLY A 25 18.36 -3.80 -8.92
N THR A 26 18.72 -3.54 -7.66
CA THR A 26 17.79 -3.54 -6.52
C THR A 26 16.83 -2.36 -6.65
N LYS A 27 15.83 -2.46 -7.54
CA LYS A 27 14.84 -1.41 -7.71
C LYS A 27 13.75 -1.59 -6.66
N LEU A 28 13.69 -0.63 -5.74
CA LEU A 28 12.58 -0.48 -4.81
C LEU A 28 11.29 -0.23 -5.60
N GLN A 29 10.26 -1.01 -5.31
CA GLN A 29 8.90 -0.79 -5.79
C GLN A 29 8.02 -0.38 -4.62
N VAL A 30 7.17 0.60 -4.90
CA VAL A 30 6.24 1.18 -3.95
C VAL A 30 4.87 1.14 -4.60
N GLU A 31 3.94 0.38 -4.01
CA GLU A 31 2.60 0.15 -4.54
C GLU A 31 1.57 0.46 -3.45
N SER A 32 0.70 1.44 -3.70
CA SER A 32 -0.36 1.85 -2.76
C SER A 32 -1.74 1.39 -3.22
N HIS A 33 -2.56 0.94 -2.28
CA HIS A 33 -3.99 0.76 -2.48
C HIS A 33 -4.74 1.77 -1.60
N LEU A 34 -5.36 2.76 -2.25
CA LEU A 34 -6.17 3.79 -1.60
C LEU A 34 -7.61 3.30 -1.39
N PHE A 35 -8.16 3.55 -0.21
CA PHE A 35 -9.53 3.18 0.13
C PHE A 35 -10.51 4.18 -0.48
N ASP A 36 -11.70 3.68 -0.83
CA ASP A 36 -12.81 4.46 -1.42
C ASP A 36 -12.40 5.39 -2.59
N PHE A 37 -11.40 4.95 -3.36
CA PHE A 37 -10.81 5.72 -4.45
C PHE A 37 -11.25 5.18 -5.81
N ASN A 38 -11.81 6.05 -6.67
CA ASN A 38 -12.32 5.67 -7.99
C ASN A 38 -11.93 6.67 -9.09
N LYS A 39 -10.64 7.05 -9.13
CA LYS A 39 -10.10 7.99 -10.12
C LYS A 39 -8.84 7.39 -10.77
N SER A 40 -8.52 7.87 -11.96
CA SER A 40 -7.23 7.62 -12.61
C SER A 40 -6.36 8.85 -12.43
N ILE A 41 -5.16 8.68 -11.87
CA ILE A 41 -4.25 9.77 -11.49
C ILE A 41 -2.83 9.57 -12.03
N TYR A 42 -2.70 8.89 -13.18
CA TYR A 42 -1.41 8.72 -13.82
C TYR A 42 -0.84 10.09 -14.23
N GLY A 43 0.40 10.36 -13.82
CA GLY A 43 1.08 11.65 -14.05
C GLY A 43 0.91 12.65 -12.91
N GLU A 44 0.00 12.40 -11.97
CA GLU A 44 -0.19 13.25 -10.80
C GLU A 44 0.89 13.01 -9.73
N THR A 45 1.18 14.06 -8.96
CA THR A 45 2.03 13.96 -7.78
C THR A 45 1.16 13.74 -6.54
N ILE A 46 1.55 12.75 -5.73
CA ILE A 46 0.93 12.48 -4.44
C ILE A 46 1.97 12.59 -3.33
N GLU A 47 1.49 12.88 -2.12
CA GLU A 47 2.30 12.86 -0.90
C GLU A 47 1.84 11.70 -0.02
N ILE A 48 2.78 10.88 0.46
CA ILE A 48 2.49 9.70 1.29
C ILE A 48 2.94 9.97 2.72
N PHE A 49 2.02 9.81 3.66
CA PHE A 49 2.25 9.85 5.09
C PHE A 49 2.28 8.42 5.63
N PHE A 50 3.44 7.99 6.11
CA PHE A 50 3.57 6.72 6.82
C PHE A 50 2.97 6.86 8.22
N ILE A 51 1.93 6.06 8.50
CA ILE A 51 1.30 6.05 9.82
C ILE A 51 1.89 4.93 10.66
N GLU A 52 1.76 3.69 10.19
CA GLU A 52 2.28 2.53 10.92
C GLU A 52 2.62 1.37 9.99
N LYS A 53 3.67 0.61 10.35
CA LYS A 53 4.08 -0.60 9.66
C LYS A 53 3.27 -1.80 10.16
N ILE A 54 2.48 -2.40 9.25
CA ILE A 54 1.61 -3.54 9.57
C ILE A 54 2.39 -4.87 9.68
N ARG A 55 3.33 -5.12 8.75
CA ARG A 55 4.12 -6.36 8.70
C ARG A 55 5.37 -6.23 7.84
N ASN A 56 6.23 -7.25 7.89
CA ASN A 56 7.30 -7.47 6.90
C ASN A 56 6.76 -8.10 5.61
N GLU A 57 7.60 -8.12 4.56
CA GLU A 57 7.30 -8.84 3.31
C GLU A 57 7.13 -10.34 3.56
N LEU A 58 6.22 -10.95 2.81
CA LEU A 58 5.89 -12.37 2.90
C LEU A 58 5.85 -12.96 1.49
N THR A 59 6.40 -14.15 1.33
CA THR A 59 6.20 -14.97 0.13
C THR A 59 4.92 -15.78 0.28
N PHE A 60 4.14 -15.86 -0.80
CA PHE A 60 2.89 -16.61 -0.82
C PHE A 60 3.02 -17.81 -1.76
N SER A 61 2.53 -18.97 -1.32
CA SER A 61 2.53 -20.19 -2.12
C SER A 61 1.54 -20.15 -3.28
N ASN A 62 0.52 -19.29 -3.21
CA ASN A 62 -0.47 -19.13 -4.26
C ASN A 62 -1.19 -17.76 -4.17
N LYS A 63 -1.96 -17.45 -5.23
CA LYS A 63 -2.73 -16.21 -5.35
C LYS A 63 -3.80 -16.05 -4.25
N GLN A 64 -4.45 -17.12 -3.83
CA GLN A 64 -5.49 -17.07 -2.79
C GLN A 64 -4.91 -16.62 -1.44
N ALA A 65 -3.74 -17.15 -1.07
CA ALA A 65 -3.03 -16.77 0.15
C ALA A 65 -2.64 -15.28 0.14
N LEU A 66 -2.16 -14.77 -1.01
CA LEU A 66 -1.86 -13.34 -1.19
C LEU A 66 -3.12 -12.48 -0.99
N ILE A 67 -4.24 -12.82 -1.64
CA ILE A 67 -5.50 -12.07 -1.52
C ILE A 67 -5.97 -12.04 -0.06
N GLN A 68 -5.94 -13.19 0.62
CA GLN A 68 -6.34 -13.27 2.04
C GLN A 68 -5.45 -12.44 2.95
N GLN A 69 -4.14 -12.37 2.67
CA GLN A 69 -3.25 -11.50 3.43
C GLN A 69 -3.55 -10.03 3.18
N ILE A 70 -3.73 -9.61 1.92
CA ILE A 70 -4.07 -8.21 1.60
C ILE A 70 -5.36 -7.78 2.31
N ARG A 71 -6.39 -8.63 2.34
CA ARG A 71 -7.64 -8.34 3.07
C ARG A 71 -7.41 -8.13 4.57
N ARG A 72 -6.54 -8.95 5.19
CA ARG A 72 -6.16 -8.78 6.59
C ARG A 72 -5.37 -7.49 6.81
N ASP A 73 -4.44 -7.18 5.90
CA ASP A 73 -3.66 -5.94 5.97
C ASP A 73 -4.57 -4.70 5.87
N ILE A 74 -5.62 -4.74 5.03
CA ILE A 74 -6.62 -3.67 4.93
C ILE A 74 -7.42 -3.53 6.22
N ALA A 75 -7.90 -4.63 6.80
CA ALA A 75 -8.66 -4.60 8.06
C ALA A 75 -7.84 -3.97 9.20
N VAL A 76 -6.58 -4.39 9.36
CA VAL A 76 -5.66 -3.81 10.36
C VAL A 76 -5.37 -2.33 10.06
N ALA A 77 -5.25 -1.96 8.77
CA ALA A 77 -5.05 -0.56 8.42
C ALA A 77 -6.23 0.33 8.83
N ASN A 78 -7.47 -0.13 8.65
CA ASN A 78 -8.65 0.60 9.11
C ASN A 78 -8.62 0.80 10.63
N GLU A 79 -8.33 -0.26 11.40
CA GLU A 79 -8.22 -0.18 12.87
C GLU A 79 -7.13 0.82 13.34
N ILE A 80 -6.05 0.98 12.57
CA ILE A 80 -4.98 1.94 12.85
C ILE A 80 -5.39 3.37 12.48
N LEU A 81 -6.12 3.55 11.38
CA LEU A 81 -6.43 4.86 10.80
C LEU A 81 -7.68 5.53 11.41
N ASP A 82 -8.53 4.73 12.05
CA ASP A 82 -9.71 5.17 12.81
C ASP A 82 -9.37 5.73 14.22
N GLN A 83 -8.08 5.71 14.62
CA GLN A 83 -7.57 6.29 15.87
C GLN A 83 -7.23 7.78 15.71
#